data_AF-A0AAU4K9Q0-F1
#
_entry.id   AF-A0AAU4K9Q0-F1
#
_cell.length_a   1.000
_cell.length_b   1.000
_cell.length_c   1.000
_cell.angle_alpha   90.00
_cell.angle_beta   90.00
_cell.angle_gamma   90.00
#
_symmetry.space_group_name_H-M   'P 1'
#
loop_
_entity.id
_entity.type
_entity.pdbx_description
1 polymer ?
#
loop_
_entity_poly.entity_id
_entity_poly.type
_entity_poly.pdbx_seq_one_letter_code
_entity_poly.pdbx_strand_id
1 'polypeptide(L)'
;MIALDALVRLCPPPADPPPVVDWAQAEGALGMGLPADYKQLVETYGDGVFDETIWLLVPDSAYDDCDLHARTAERDEILADLWEFEEKPAGLREAGARVLPWAFEEGTGAFLYWLARPGQHPDEWTVLYNEGRGPLWEQHDMGCLAFLLAVLNGTAETEYFGYLHEVLKPSVHRFATADAILGTAGQ
;
A
#
# COMPACT_ATOMS: atom_id res chain seq x y z
N MET A 1 12.26 7.27 11.36
CA MET A 1 11.79 8.45 12.12
C MET A 1 11.64 9.69 11.24
N ILE A 2 12.68 10.22 10.58
CA ILE A 2 12.56 11.48 9.79
C ILE A 2 11.43 11.46 8.75
N ALA A 3 11.25 10.36 8.03
CA ALA A 3 10.25 10.26 6.98
C ALA A 3 8.81 10.19 7.54
N LEU A 4 8.57 9.44 8.62
CA LEU A 4 7.26 9.41 9.29
C LEU A 4 6.91 10.78 9.86
N ASP A 5 7.86 11.46 10.52
CA ASP A 5 7.63 12.81 11.06
C ASP A 5 7.31 13.81 9.94
N ALA A 6 7.92 13.65 8.75
CA ALA A 6 7.61 14.46 7.59
C ALA A 6 6.19 14.18 7.06
N LEU A 7 5.80 12.90 6.99
CA LEU A 7 4.46 12.48 6.58
C LEU A 7 3.39 13.04 7.54
N VAL A 8 3.58 12.90 8.85
CA VAL A 8 2.67 13.43 9.88
C VAL A 8 2.51 14.96 9.81
N ARG A 9 3.59 15.68 9.49
CA ARG A 9 3.51 17.14 9.28
C ARG A 9 2.76 17.50 7.99
N LEU A 10 2.89 16.68 6.95
CA LEU A 10 2.28 16.92 5.65
C LEU A 10 0.79 16.56 5.63
N CYS A 11 0.45 15.42 6.22
CA CYS A 11 -0.89 14.87 6.34
C CYS A 11 -1.11 14.42 7.80
N PRO A 12 -1.75 15.25 8.65
CA PRO A 12 -1.98 14.91 10.04
C PRO A 12 -2.75 13.59 10.21
N PRO A 13 -2.37 12.71 11.16
CA PRO A 13 -3.08 11.48 11.44
C PRO A 13 -4.49 11.72 12.00
N PRO A 14 -5.35 10.68 12.06
CA PRO A 14 -6.65 10.78 12.70
C PRO A 14 -6.52 11.24 14.17
N ALA A 15 -7.57 11.90 14.66
CA ALA A 15 -7.58 12.45 16.02
C ALA A 15 -7.59 11.36 17.10
N ASP A 16 -8.31 10.27 16.82
CA ASP A 16 -8.34 9.08 17.65
C ASP A 16 -7.28 8.08 17.15
N PRO A 17 -6.51 7.46 18.05
CA PRO A 17 -5.50 6.48 17.66
C PRO A 17 -6.16 5.24 17.03
N PRO A 18 -5.53 4.64 16.01
CA PRO A 18 -6.05 3.43 15.41
C PRO A 18 -6.00 2.24 16.39
N PRO A 19 -6.78 1.18 16.13
CA PRO A 19 -6.68 -0.06 16.89
C PRO A 19 -5.25 -0.64 16.89
N VAL A 20 -4.87 -1.30 17.98
CA VAL A 20 -3.57 -1.97 18.07
C VAL A 20 -3.58 -3.23 17.21
N VAL A 21 -2.58 -3.37 16.35
CA VAL A 21 -2.39 -4.55 15.50
C VAL A 21 -1.54 -5.60 16.22
N ASP A 22 -1.98 -6.86 16.22
CA ASP A 22 -1.13 -7.99 16.61
C ASP A 22 -0.23 -8.39 15.44
N TRP A 23 0.95 -7.78 15.39
CA TRP A 23 1.91 -8.02 14.30
C TRP A 23 2.36 -9.49 14.21
N ALA A 24 2.46 -10.21 15.33
CA ALA A 24 2.88 -11.60 15.30
C ALA A 24 1.81 -12.49 14.64
N GLN A 25 0.53 -12.21 14.92
CA GLN A 25 -0.58 -12.86 14.24
C GLN A 25 -0.62 -12.49 12.75
N ALA A 26 -0.55 -11.21 12.41
CA ALA A 26 -0.61 -10.72 11.03
C ALA A 26 0.52 -11.32 10.16
N GLU A 27 1.77 -11.26 10.64
CA GLU A 27 2.91 -11.86 9.94
C GLU A 27 2.81 -13.40 9.88
N GLY A 28 2.26 -14.02 10.93
CA GLY A 28 1.99 -15.46 10.97
C GLY A 28 0.99 -15.90 9.90
N ALA A 29 -0.07 -15.12 9.67
CA ALA A 29 -1.08 -15.40 8.65
C ALA A 29 -0.54 -15.25 7.22
N LEU A 30 0.35 -14.28 6.99
CA LEU A 30 1.06 -14.11 5.71
C LEU A 30 2.20 -15.11 5.50
N GLY A 31 2.70 -15.71 6.58
CA GLY A 31 3.88 -16.58 6.56
C GLY A 31 5.18 -15.82 6.30
N MET A 32 5.21 -14.50 6.47
CA MET A 32 6.37 -13.64 6.26
C MET A 32 6.31 -12.39 7.12
N GLY A 33 7.48 -11.81 7.39
CA GLY A 33 7.57 -10.53 8.08
C GLY A 33 7.11 -9.36 7.21
N LEU A 34 6.74 -8.26 7.84
CA LEU A 34 6.33 -7.02 7.20
C LEU A 34 7.37 -5.91 7.45
N PRO A 35 7.57 -4.98 6.51
CA PRO A 35 8.51 -3.87 6.68
C PRO A 35 8.20 -3.03 7.92
N ALA A 36 9.24 -2.56 8.62
CA ALA A 36 9.09 -1.74 9.82
C ALA A 36 8.46 -0.37 9.54
N ASP A 37 8.69 0.20 8.36
CA ASP A 37 8.11 1.48 7.95
C ASP A 37 6.61 1.39 7.70
N TYR A 38 6.14 0.25 7.19
CA TYR A 38 4.72 -0.08 7.10
C TYR A 38 4.05 -0.18 8.47
N LYS A 39 4.67 -0.90 9.41
CA LYS A 39 4.12 -1.05 10.76
C LYS A 39 3.94 0.31 11.43
N GLN A 40 4.93 1.19 11.28
CA GLN A 40 4.87 2.58 11.75
C GLN A 40 3.74 3.37 11.08
N LEU A 41 3.53 3.19 9.78
CA LEU A 41 2.46 3.84 9.04
C LEU A 41 1.08 3.40 9.56
N VAL A 42 0.87 2.09 9.70
CA VAL A 42 -0.39 1.52 10.21
C VAL A 42 -0.66 1.92 11.65
N GLU A 43 0.35 1.86 12.53
CA GLU A 43 0.22 2.29 13.94
C GLU A 43 -0.11 3.79 14.08
N THR A 44 0.21 4.59 13.06
CA THR A 44 -0.04 6.04 13.07
C THR A 44 -1.39 6.41 12.45
N TYR A 45 -1.78 5.73 11.37
CA TYR A 45 -2.95 6.12 10.56
C TYR A 45 -4.12 5.14 10.63
N GLY A 46 -3.89 3.84 10.83
CA GLY A 46 -4.92 2.81 10.69
C GLY A 46 -5.41 2.64 9.25
N ASP A 47 -6.52 1.94 9.08
CA ASP A 47 -7.16 1.75 7.78
C ASP A 47 -7.90 3.03 7.35
N GLY A 48 -7.75 3.37 6.07
CA GLY A 48 -8.30 4.61 5.54
C GLY A 48 -7.59 5.07 4.28
N VAL A 49 -7.86 6.31 3.91
CA VAL A 49 -7.48 6.88 2.63
C VAL A 49 -6.77 8.21 2.78
N PHE A 50 -5.66 8.37 2.06
CA PHE A 50 -4.95 9.63 1.87
C PHE A 50 -5.52 10.37 0.66
N ASP A 51 -5.94 11.61 0.86
CA ASP A 51 -6.53 12.51 -0.16
C ASP A 51 -7.64 11.86 -1.01
N GLU A 52 -8.45 10.99 -0.40
CA GLU A 52 -9.52 10.23 -1.09
C GLU A 52 -9.00 9.42 -2.29
N THR A 53 -7.69 9.16 -2.33
CA THR A 53 -6.99 8.60 -3.49
C THR A 53 -6.23 7.32 -3.14
N ILE A 54 -5.41 7.31 -2.10
CA ILE A 54 -4.58 6.15 -1.75
C ILE A 54 -5.10 5.48 -0.49
N TRP A 55 -5.66 4.29 -0.63
CA TRP A 55 -6.15 3.48 0.48
C TRP A 55 -5.04 2.64 1.09
N LEU A 56 -4.86 2.73 2.40
CA LEU A 56 -3.93 1.89 3.16
C LEU A 56 -4.60 0.59 3.54
N LEU A 57 -3.99 -0.53 3.16
CA LEU A 57 -4.41 -1.86 3.58
C LEU A 57 -3.84 -2.16 4.97
N VAL A 58 -4.67 -2.65 5.87
CA VAL A 58 -4.31 -2.95 7.27
C VAL A 58 -4.71 -4.39 7.61
N PRO A 59 -3.88 -5.16 8.35
CA PRO A 59 -4.26 -6.51 8.75
C PRO A 59 -5.50 -6.50 9.65
N ASP A 60 -6.39 -7.45 9.41
CA ASP A 60 -7.62 -7.65 10.17
C ASP A 60 -8.55 -6.41 10.17
N SER A 61 -8.53 -5.62 9.09
CA SER A 61 -9.50 -4.52 8.93
C SER A 61 -10.92 -5.08 8.97
N ALA A 62 -11.84 -4.31 9.55
CA ALA A 62 -13.26 -4.66 9.58
C ALA A 62 -13.93 -4.56 8.19
N TYR A 63 -13.21 -4.01 7.21
CA TYR A 63 -13.64 -3.87 5.82
C TYR A 63 -12.78 -4.76 4.96
N ASP A 64 -13.38 -5.79 4.34
CA ASP A 64 -12.67 -6.69 3.39
C ASP A 64 -11.92 -5.89 2.31
N ASP A 65 -12.48 -4.75 1.92
CA ASP A 65 -11.87 -3.89 0.90
C ASP A 65 -10.56 -3.23 1.34
N CYS A 66 -10.36 -3.06 2.65
CA CYS A 66 -9.17 -2.48 3.29
C CYS A 66 -8.32 -3.53 4.03
N ASP A 67 -8.77 -4.79 4.09
CA ASP A 67 -8.06 -5.84 4.81
C ASP A 67 -6.88 -6.37 4.00
N LEU A 68 -5.69 -6.31 4.62
CA LEU A 68 -4.45 -6.77 4.00
C LEU A 68 -4.51 -8.25 3.59
N HIS A 69 -5.11 -9.11 4.43
CA HIS A 69 -5.15 -10.55 4.16
C HIS A 69 -6.10 -10.90 3.02
N ALA A 70 -7.32 -10.36 3.07
CA ALA A 70 -8.33 -10.52 2.04
C ALA A 70 -7.81 -10.03 0.68
N ARG A 71 -7.23 -8.83 0.64
CA ARG A 71 -6.63 -8.28 -0.58
C ARG A 71 -5.43 -9.06 -1.06
N THR A 72 -4.58 -9.57 -0.17
CA THR A 72 -3.46 -10.42 -0.58
C THR A 72 -3.96 -11.68 -1.27
N ALA A 73 -4.93 -12.39 -0.68
CA ALA A 73 -5.49 -13.60 -1.26
C ALA A 73 -6.17 -13.35 -2.61
N GLU A 74 -6.99 -12.29 -2.71
CA GLU A 74 -7.64 -11.87 -3.94
C GLU A 74 -6.60 -11.54 -5.03
N ARG A 75 -5.57 -10.77 -4.69
CA ARG A 75 -4.54 -10.38 -5.66
C ARG A 75 -3.66 -11.55 -6.10
N ASP A 76 -3.37 -12.50 -5.23
CA ASP A 76 -2.65 -13.72 -5.60
C ASP A 76 -3.41 -14.52 -6.67
N GLU A 77 -4.73 -14.69 -6.52
CA GLU A 77 -5.57 -15.37 -7.51
C GLU A 77 -5.62 -14.61 -8.84
N ILE A 78 -5.91 -13.30 -8.79
CA ILE A 78 -6.01 -12.46 -10.00
C ILE A 78 -4.69 -12.44 -10.78
N LEU A 79 -3.56 -12.32 -10.07
CA LEU A 79 -2.25 -12.25 -10.72
C LEU A 79 -1.80 -13.60 -11.25
N ALA A 80 -2.15 -14.71 -10.59
CA ALA A 80 -1.87 -16.05 -11.10
C ALA A 80 -2.53 -16.27 -12.46
N ASP A 81 -3.81 -15.93 -12.59
CA ASP A 81 -4.54 -16.00 -13.85
C ASP A 81 -3.94 -15.05 -14.91
N LEU A 82 -3.60 -13.82 -14.51
CA LEU A 82 -3.00 -12.83 -15.41
C LEU A 82 -1.70 -13.33 -16.04
N TRP A 83 -0.81 -13.95 -15.26
CA TRP A 83 0.48 -14.45 -15.72
C TRP A 83 0.38 -15.66 -16.68
N GLU A 84 -0.81 -16.27 -16.84
CA GLU A 84 -1.02 -17.27 -17.90
C GLU A 84 -1.10 -16.63 -19.29
N PHE A 85 -1.48 -15.36 -19.37
CA PHE A 85 -1.72 -14.64 -20.63
C PHE A 85 -0.75 -13.48 -20.87
N GLU A 86 -0.19 -12.90 -19.80
CA GLU A 86 0.71 -11.75 -19.85
C GLU A 86 2.10 -12.06 -19.31
N GLU A 87 3.09 -11.30 -19.78
CA GLU A 87 4.47 -11.48 -19.34
C GLU A 87 4.64 -10.97 -17.90
N LYS A 88 4.98 -11.89 -16.98
CA LYS A 88 5.26 -11.54 -15.59
C LYS A 88 6.34 -10.44 -15.48
N PRO A 89 6.21 -9.43 -14.62
CA PRO A 89 7.24 -8.41 -14.42
C PRO A 89 8.61 -9.03 -14.12
N ALA A 90 9.69 -8.43 -14.65
CA ALA A 90 11.03 -9.00 -14.57
C ALA A 90 11.46 -9.32 -13.12
N GLY A 91 11.18 -8.41 -12.17
CA GLY A 91 11.49 -8.61 -10.76
C GLY A 91 10.78 -9.80 -10.09
N LEU A 92 9.67 -10.26 -10.66
CA LEU A 92 8.90 -11.40 -10.15
C LEU A 92 9.22 -12.73 -10.83
N ARG A 93 10.09 -12.74 -11.84
CA ARG A 93 10.54 -14.00 -12.49
C ARG A 93 11.54 -14.77 -11.64
N GLU A 94 12.14 -14.12 -10.65
CA GLU A 94 12.99 -14.76 -9.65
C GLU A 94 12.19 -15.82 -8.88
N ALA A 95 12.76 -17.02 -8.76
CA ALA A 95 12.11 -18.13 -8.09
C ALA A 95 11.89 -17.81 -6.62
N GLY A 96 10.63 -17.79 -6.18
CA GLY A 96 10.24 -17.47 -4.81
C GLY A 96 9.96 -16.00 -4.54
N ALA A 97 10.17 -15.11 -5.52
CA ALA A 97 9.73 -13.71 -5.43
C ALA A 97 8.21 -13.60 -5.53
N ARG A 98 7.63 -12.72 -4.72
CA ARG A 98 6.18 -12.52 -4.60
C ARG A 98 5.87 -11.03 -4.50
N VAL A 99 4.62 -10.67 -4.78
CA VAL A 99 4.10 -9.35 -4.46
C VAL A 99 3.17 -9.45 -3.25
N LEU A 100 3.14 -8.40 -2.45
CA LEU A 100 2.21 -8.26 -1.34
C LEU A 100 1.60 -6.86 -1.40
N PRO A 101 0.27 -6.72 -1.60
CA PRO A 101 -0.33 -5.41 -1.71
C PRO A 101 -0.28 -4.70 -0.35
N TRP A 102 -0.04 -3.40 -0.34
CA TRP A 102 -0.06 -2.59 0.88
C TRP A 102 -0.94 -1.36 0.78
N ALA A 103 -1.24 -0.95 -0.45
CA ALA A 103 -2.21 0.10 -0.74
C ALA A 103 -2.80 -0.08 -2.13
N PHE A 104 -3.89 0.63 -2.41
CA PHE A 104 -4.46 0.73 -3.75
C PHE A 104 -4.90 2.17 -4.03
N GLU A 105 -5.03 2.48 -5.32
CA GLU A 105 -5.54 3.77 -5.77
C GLU A 105 -7.05 3.67 -6.05
N GLU A 106 -7.81 4.58 -5.46
CA GLU A 106 -9.26 4.68 -5.58
C GLU A 106 -9.68 4.88 -7.04
N GLY A 107 -10.66 4.09 -7.49
CA GLY A 107 -11.29 4.26 -8.79
C GLY A 107 -10.46 3.86 -10.02
N THR A 108 -9.16 3.59 -9.91
CA THR A 108 -8.32 3.22 -11.07
C THR A 108 -8.16 1.70 -11.22
N GLY A 109 -8.20 0.98 -10.10
CA GLY A 109 -7.86 -0.44 -10.02
C GLY A 109 -6.36 -0.68 -9.88
N ALA A 110 -5.56 0.38 -9.74
CA ALA A 110 -4.13 0.29 -9.51
C ALA A 110 -3.82 -0.14 -8.07
N PHE A 111 -2.75 -0.90 -7.92
CA PHE A 111 -2.30 -1.40 -6.62
C PHE A 111 -0.82 -1.08 -6.41
N LEU A 112 -0.49 -0.82 -5.15
CA LEU A 112 0.87 -0.65 -4.66
C LEU A 112 1.26 -1.90 -3.88
N TYR A 113 2.33 -2.54 -4.33
CA TYR A 113 2.85 -3.78 -3.76
C TYR A 113 4.24 -3.58 -3.18
N TRP A 114 4.64 -4.45 -2.27
CA TRP A 114 6.05 -4.75 -2.02
C TRP A 114 6.48 -5.89 -2.93
N LEU A 115 7.68 -5.79 -3.50
CA LEU A 115 8.37 -6.91 -4.11
C LEU A 115 9.16 -7.67 -3.05
N ALA A 116 8.55 -8.73 -2.51
CA ALA A 116 9.18 -9.59 -1.53
C ALA A 116 10.07 -10.64 -2.20
N ARG A 117 11.37 -10.58 -1.92
CA ARG A 117 12.36 -11.53 -2.45
C ARG A 117 12.78 -12.56 -1.40
N PRO A 118 13.02 -13.82 -1.81
CA PRO A 118 13.43 -14.87 -0.89
C PRO A 118 14.80 -14.56 -0.28
N GLY A 119 14.91 -14.69 1.05
CA GLY A 119 16.16 -14.43 1.78
C GLY A 119 16.51 -12.96 1.98
N GLN A 120 15.66 -12.04 1.48
CA GLN A 120 15.80 -10.60 1.70
C GLN A 120 15.05 -10.18 2.97
N HIS A 121 15.61 -9.25 3.75
CA HIS A 121 14.92 -8.70 4.92
C HIS A 121 13.71 -7.84 4.48
N PRO A 122 12.55 -7.87 5.17
CA PRO A 122 11.38 -7.08 4.78
C PRO A 122 11.64 -5.58 4.60
N ASP A 123 12.48 -4.99 5.45
CA ASP A 123 12.87 -3.57 5.36
C ASP A 123 13.63 -3.20 4.08
N GLU A 124 14.10 -4.19 3.30
CA GLU A 124 14.80 -3.98 2.03
C GLU A 124 13.88 -4.19 0.82
N TRP A 125 12.60 -4.51 1.03
CA TRP A 125 11.65 -4.66 -0.06
C TRP A 125 11.33 -3.31 -0.70
N THR A 126 11.20 -3.33 -2.02
CA THR A 126 10.94 -2.15 -2.84
C THR A 126 9.48 -2.09 -3.27
N VAL A 127 8.97 -0.89 -3.51
CA VAL A 127 7.61 -0.70 -4.02
C VAL A 127 7.53 -1.09 -5.50
N LEU A 128 6.45 -1.80 -5.85
CA LEU A 128 5.98 -2.01 -7.22
C LEU A 128 4.61 -1.35 -7.37
N TYR A 129 4.48 -0.44 -8.32
CA TYR A 129 3.20 0.12 -8.74
C TYR A 129 2.68 -0.69 -9.94
N ASN A 130 1.44 -1.15 -9.86
CA ASN A 130 0.72 -1.74 -10.98
C ASN A 130 -0.45 -0.82 -11.35
N GLU A 131 -0.52 -0.40 -12.61
CA GLU A 131 -1.54 0.55 -13.09
C GLU A 131 -2.98 -0.01 -13.11
N GLY A 132 -3.16 -1.29 -12.78
CA GLY A 132 -4.45 -1.95 -12.71
C GLY A 132 -4.99 -2.38 -14.07
N ARG A 133 -5.55 -1.45 -14.84
CA ARG A 133 -6.28 -1.76 -16.10
C ARG A 133 -5.39 -1.91 -17.34
N GLY A 134 -4.08 -2.03 -17.16
CA GLY A 134 -3.12 -2.26 -18.22
C GLY A 134 -1.91 -3.06 -17.75
N PRO A 135 -0.99 -3.39 -18.68
CA PRO A 135 0.10 -4.33 -18.42
C PRO A 135 1.25 -3.72 -17.62
N LEU A 136 1.21 -2.43 -17.28
CA LEU A 136 2.37 -1.73 -16.75
C LEU A 136 2.61 -2.02 -15.26
N TRP A 137 3.90 -2.21 -14.98
CA TRP A 137 4.48 -2.36 -13.66
C TRP A 137 5.70 -1.47 -13.56
N GLU A 138 5.75 -0.66 -12.52
CA GLU A 138 6.83 0.28 -12.27
C GLU A 138 7.48 -0.01 -10.92
N GLN A 139 8.81 -0.05 -10.91
CA GLN A 139 9.58 -0.31 -9.69
C GLN A 139 10.12 0.99 -9.12
N HIS A 140 9.96 1.16 -7.82
CA HIS A 140 10.55 2.26 -7.06
C HIS A 140 11.48 1.70 -5.99
N ASP A 141 12.75 2.08 -6.03
CA ASP A 141 13.80 1.59 -5.13
C ASP A 141 13.73 2.24 -3.74
N MET A 142 12.57 2.16 -3.10
CA MET A 142 12.28 2.69 -1.77
C MET A 142 11.15 1.89 -1.09
N GLY A 143 11.06 2.00 0.24
CA GLY A 143 9.97 1.43 1.04
C GLY A 143 8.65 2.20 0.91
N CYS A 144 7.57 1.64 1.42
CA CYS A 144 6.22 2.19 1.23
C CYS A 144 6.05 3.58 1.85
N LEU A 145 6.65 3.84 3.00
CA LEU A 145 6.50 5.13 3.67
C LEU A 145 7.21 6.25 2.90
N ALA A 146 8.41 5.97 2.40
CA ALA A 146 9.15 6.91 1.56
C ALA A 146 8.42 7.16 0.24
N PHE A 147 7.85 6.12 -0.36
CA PHE A 147 7.06 6.22 -1.57
C PHE A 147 5.80 7.06 -1.36
N LEU A 148 5.01 6.77 -0.33
CA LEU A 148 3.80 7.55 -0.01
C LEU A 148 4.11 9.03 0.23
N LEU A 149 5.20 9.31 0.97
CA LEU A 149 5.64 10.69 1.17
C LEU A 149 6.02 11.37 -0.15
N ALA A 150 6.68 10.66 -1.07
CA ALA A 150 7.02 11.19 -2.40
C ALA A 150 5.76 11.45 -3.25
N VAL A 151 4.77 10.55 -3.19
CA VAL A 151 3.48 10.70 -3.88
C VAL A 151 2.75 11.94 -3.38
N LEU A 152 2.61 12.10 -2.06
CA LEU A 152 1.92 13.26 -1.48
C LEU A 152 2.66 14.58 -1.73
N ASN A 153 4.00 14.58 -1.79
CA ASN A 153 4.75 15.78 -2.18
C ASN A 153 4.75 16.05 -3.70
N GLY A 154 4.16 15.16 -4.52
CA GLY A 154 4.25 15.25 -5.98
C GLY A 154 5.68 15.09 -6.52
N THR A 155 6.57 14.44 -5.76
CA THR A 155 7.97 14.17 -6.14
C THR A 155 8.21 12.71 -6.50
N ALA A 156 7.20 11.85 -6.42
CA ALA A 156 7.30 10.51 -6.96
C ALA A 156 7.53 10.62 -8.48
N GLU A 157 8.73 10.27 -8.92
CA GLU A 157 9.02 10.09 -10.33
C GLU A 157 8.32 8.81 -10.75
N THR A 158 7.25 8.97 -11.54
CA THR A 158 6.63 7.82 -12.19
C THR A 158 6.42 8.13 -13.66
N GLU A 159 6.69 7.16 -14.52
CA GLU A 159 6.56 7.37 -15.97
C GLU A 159 5.08 7.44 -16.40
N TYR A 160 4.14 7.05 -15.52
CA TYR A 160 2.73 6.86 -15.87
C TYR A 160 1.71 7.51 -14.91
N PHE A 161 2.12 8.22 -13.84
CA PHE A 161 1.24 9.07 -13.00
C PHE A 161 0.81 10.38 -13.72
N GLY A 162 0.59 10.36 -15.03
CA GLY A 162 0.19 11.56 -15.76
C GLY A 162 -1.12 12.19 -15.25
N TYR A 163 -1.99 11.39 -14.62
CA TYR A 163 -3.26 11.87 -14.03
C TYR A 163 -3.16 12.24 -12.53
N LEU A 164 -2.33 11.55 -11.74
CA LEU A 164 -2.19 11.82 -10.31
C LEU A 164 -1.47 13.13 -10.00
N HIS A 165 -0.53 13.58 -10.85
CA HIS A 165 0.16 14.86 -10.66
C HIS A 165 -0.78 16.07 -10.73
N GLU A 166 -1.89 16.00 -11.44
CA GLU A 166 -2.88 17.09 -11.48
C GLU A 166 -3.89 16.99 -10.32
N VAL A 167 -4.18 15.77 -9.83
CA VAL A 167 -5.15 15.50 -8.76
C VAL A 167 -4.53 15.69 -7.35
N LEU A 168 -3.29 15.24 -7.15
CA LEU A 168 -2.55 15.33 -5.88
C LEU A 168 -1.78 16.65 -5.70
N LYS A 169 -2.29 17.75 -6.29
CA LYS A 169 -1.88 19.13 -5.97
C LYS A 169 -2.78 19.85 -4.96
N PRO A 170 -3.41 19.22 -3.95
CA PRO A 170 -3.94 20.03 -2.86
C PRO A 170 -2.75 20.64 -2.10
N SER A 171 -2.91 21.88 -1.67
CA SER A 171 -1.94 22.53 -0.76
C SER A 171 -2.04 22.00 0.68
N VAL A 172 -3.02 21.13 0.95
CA VAL A 172 -3.35 20.56 2.25
C VAL A 172 -3.78 19.12 2.04
N HIS A 173 -3.00 18.17 2.56
CA HIS A 173 -3.33 16.76 2.52
C HIS A 173 -4.22 16.37 3.70
N ARG A 174 -5.06 15.35 3.50
CA ARG A 174 -5.97 14.82 4.52
C ARG A 174 -5.96 13.31 4.54
N PHE A 175 -6.13 12.76 5.73
CA PHE A 175 -6.41 11.36 5.94
C PHE A 175 -7.84 11.21 6.45
N ALA A 176 -8.59 10.26 5.89
CA ALA A 176 -9.90 9.86 6.38
C ALA A 176 -9.88 8.37 6.71
N THR A 177 -10.34 7.99 7.89
CA THR A 177 -10.41 6.58 8.31
C THR A 177 -11.42 5.82 7.46
N ALA A 178 -11.26 4.49 7.36
CA ALA A 178 -12.23 3.64 6.67
C ALA A 178 -13.64 3.82 7.25
N ASP A 179 -13.78 3.91 8.57
CA ASP A 179 -15.04 4.24 9.25
C ASP A 179 -15.70 5.54 8.75
N ALA A 180 -14.90 6.59 8.51
CA ALA A 180 -15.41 7.88 8.08
C ALA A 180 -15.94 7.87 6.64
N ILE A 181 -15.37 7.02 5.78
CA ILE A 181 -15.70 6.96 4.34
C ILE A 181 -16.73 5.86 4.04
N LEU A 182 -16.57 4.67 4.62
CA LEU A 182 -17.38 3.49 4.34
C LEU A 182 -18.56 3.35 5.32
N GLY A 183 -18.54 4.11 6.43
CA GLY A 183 -19.49 3.98 7.54
C GLY A 183 -19.12 2.81 8.46
N THR A 184 -19.38 2.95 9.76
CA THR A 184 -18.93 1.98 10.78
C THR A 184 -19.34 0.54 10.46
N ALA A 185 -18.35 -0.36 10.38
CA ALA A 185 -18.56 -1.77 10.16
C ALA A 185 -19.26 -2.39 11.38
N GLY A 186 -20.55 -2.67 11.25
CA GLY A 186 -21.34 -3.38 12.25
C GLY A 186 -21.81 -2.52 13.43
N GLN A 187 -23.13 -2.29 13.46
CA GLN A 187 -23.89 -2.04 14.68
C GLN A 187 -24.76 -3.26 14.96
#